data_AF-X1UXM6-F1
#
_entry.id   AF-X1UXM6-F1
#
_cell.length_a   1.000
_cell.length_b   1.000
_cell.length_c   1.000
_cell.angle_alpha   90.00
_cell.angle_beta   90.00
_cell.angle_gamma   90.00
#
_symmetry.space_group_name_H-M   'P 1'
#
loop_
_entity.id
_entity.type
_entity.pdbx_description
1 polymer ?
#
loop_
_entity_poly.entity_id
_entity_poly.type
_entity_poly.pdbx_seq_one_letter_code
_entity_poly.pdbx_strand_id
1 'polypeptide(L)'
;MADSPEVTEARGKVSGERANLAQAFGIRRGEVISLVGAGGKTSLMLALARELAAGGEAVITTTTTRIFDWQAPGTSLIVEQDEEKMMSRLSLELRRHRHITLAGERLSSEGKLAGISPELVVRIAGLDQIAYTIIEADGAARKPLKAPNATEPVVPENTTLVIPVVGIYALGKELTEENVFRPEIVSRLTGLPTGSARGITT
;
A
#
# COMPACT_ATOMS: atom_id res chain seq x y z
N MET A 1 7.23 46.09 -43.44
CA MET A 1 6.31 44.95 -43.17
C MET A 1 7.16 43.70 -43.23
N ALA A 2 7.35 42.89 -42.19
CA ALA A 2 6.99 42.98 -40.79
C ALA A 2 8.12 42.24 -40.03
N ASP A 3 8.55 42.83 -38.92
CA ASP A 3 9.51 42.25 -37.99
C ASP A 3 8.77 41.17 -37.18
N SER A 4 9.26 39.93 -37.22
CA SER A 4 8.65 38.80 -36.50
C SER A 4 9.16 38.80 -35.06
N PRO A 5 8.28 38.75 -34.03
CA PRO A 5 8.76 38.77 -32.66
C PRO A 5 9.39 37.43 -32.30
N GLU A 6 10.61 37.51 -31.79
CA GLU A 6 11.34 36.40 -31.18
C GLU A 6 10.59 35.98 -29.91
N VAL A 7 9.85 34.87 -29.99
CA VAL A 7 9.16 34.27 -28.84
C VAL A 7 10.23 33.72 -27.91
N THR A 8 10.58 34.50 -26.90
CA THR A 8 11.44 34.04 -25.81
C THR A 8 10.66 33.02 -24.98
N GLU A 9 10.87 31.73 -25.24
CA GLU A 9 10.41 30.67 -24.35
C GLU A 9 11.09 30.85 -22.98
N ALA A 10 10.31 31.32 -22.02
CA ALA A 10 10.68 31.26 -20.61
C ALA A 10 10.77 29.78 -20.21
N ARG A 11 11.97 29.21 -20.33
CA ARG A 11 12.32 27.93 -19.72
C ARG A 11 12.27 28.11 -18.21
N GLY A 12 11.10 27.89 -17.63
CA GLY A 12 10.94 27.72 -16.20
C GLY A 12 11.92 26.65 -15.73
N LYS A 13 12.92 27.05 -14.95
CA LYS A 13 13.80 26.11 -14.25
C LYS A 13 12.94 25.32 -13.28
N VAL A 14 12.59 24.09 -13.64
CA VAL A 14 12.12 23.10 -12.67
C VAL A 14 13.32 22.80 -11.79
N SER A 15 13.38 23.42 -10.62
CA SER A 15 14.35 23.10 -9.57
C SER A 15 14.13 21.63 -9.21
N GLY A 16 15.07 20.77 -9.61
CA GLY A 16 15.00 19.33 -9.45
C GLY A 16 15.27 18.88 -8.02
N GLU A 17 14.39 19.22 -7.08
CA GLU A 17 14.13 18.31 -5.97
C GLU A 17 13.31 17.15 -6.54
N ARG A 18 13.84 15.92 -6.46
CA ARG A 18 13.03 14.75 -6.77
C ARG A 18 11.91 14.70 -5.74
N ALA A 19 10.67 14.95 -6.17
CA ALA A 19 9.51 14.73 -5.33
C ALA A 19 9.54 13.29 -4.82
N ASN A 20 9.58 13.11 -3.51
CA ASN A 20 9.59 11.80 -2.87
C ASN A 20 8.14 11.29 -2.67
N LEU A 21 7.96 10.02 -2.35
CA LEU A 21 6.62 9.42 -2.28
C LEU A 21 5.77 10.09 -1.20
N ALA A 22 6.35 10.41 -0.04
CA ALA A 22 5.66 11.07 1.05
C ALA A 22 5.10 12.43 0.61
N GLN A 23 5.88 13.23 -0.12
CA GLN A 23 5.43 14.49 -0.70
C GLN A 23 4.33 14.30 -1.74
N ALA A 24 4.46 13.32 -2.63
CA ALA A 24 3.48 13.06 -3.69
C ALA A 24 2.10 12.69 -3.13
N PHE A 25 2.06 11.97 -2.00
CA PHE A 25 0.82 11.62 -1.30
C PHE A 25 0.41 12.63 -0.21
N GLY A 26 1.20 13.69 0.03
CA GLY A 26 0.93 14.67 1.08
C GLY A 26 0.94 14.06 2.49
N ILE A 27 1.78 13.04 2.71
CA ILE A 27 1.84 12.30 3.98
C ILE A 27 2.37 13.19 5.09
N ARG A 28 1.67 13.16 6.23
CA ARG A 28 1.99 13.90 7.46
C ARG A 28 2.24 12.93 8.60
N ARG A 29 3.02 13.38 9.59
CA ARG A 29 3.26 12.59 10.81
C ARG A 29 1.93 12.28 11.50
N GLY A 30 1.75 11.04 11.93
CA GLY A 30 0.54 10.52 12.57
C GLY A 30 -0.43 9.83 11.61
N GLU A 31 -0.12 9.77 10.31
CA GLU A 31 -1.01 9.15 9.32
C GLU A 31 -1.07 7.62 9.48
N VAL A 32 -2.30 7.10 9.38
CA VAL A 32 -2.64 5.70 9.25
C VAL A 32 -3.12 5.47 7.83
N ILE A 33 -2.30 4.78 7.04
CA ILE A 33 -2.36 4.77 5.58
C ILE A 33 -2.82 3.38 5.12
N SER A 34 -4.00 3.29 4.52
CA SER A 34 -4.52 2.03 3.96
C SER A 34 -4.34 1.97 2.44
N LEU A 35 -3.55 1.00 1.98
CA LEU A 35 -3.38 0.68 0.56
C LEU A 35 -4.43 -0.35 0.14
N VAL A 36 -5.21 -0.01 -0.88
CA VAL A 36 -6.31 -0.85 -1.41
C VAL A 36 -6.14 -1.09 -2.90
N GLY A 37 -6.83 -2.08 -3.45
CA GLY A 37 -6.82 -2.38 -4.88
C GLY A 37 -5.81 -3.47 -5.26
N ALA A 38 -5.06 -3.26 -6.33
CA ALA A 38 -4.26 -4.29 -6.98
C ALA A 38 -3.03 -3.72 -7.69
N GLY A 39 -2.01 -4.57 -7.89
CA GLY A 39 -0.79 -4.20 -8.60
C GLY A 39 0.13 -3.23 -7.83
N GLY A 40 1.12 -3.76 -7.12
CA GLY A 40 2.21 -2.94 -6.55
C GLY A 40 1.97 -2.39 -5.14
N LYS A 41 0.89 -2.77 -4.46
CA LYS A 41 0.59 -2.34 -3.07
C LYS A 41 1.74 -2.62 -2.10
N THR A 42 2.19 -3.87 -2.03
CA THR A 42 3.31 -4.26 -1.18
C THR A 42 4.59 -3.51 -1.55
N SER A 43 4.85 -3.30 -2.84
CA SER A 43 6.02 -2.52 -3.31
C SER A 43 5.94 -1.06 -2.88
N LEU A 44 4.78 -0.42 -3.02
CA LEU A 44 4.53 0.94 -2.55
C LEU A 44 4.67 1.05 -1.04
N MET A 45 4.07 0.12 -0.28
CA MET A 45 4.19 0.05 1.18
C MET A 45 5.65 0.04 1.62
N LEU A 46 6.48 -0.81 1.00
CA LEU A 46 7.88 -0.94 1.38
C LEU A 46 8.72 0.26 0.95
N ALA A 47 8.46 0.81 -0.24
CA ALA A 47 9.15 2.01 -0.70
C ALA A 47 8.86 3.19 0.24
N LEU A 48 7.58 3.40 0.56
CA LEU A 48 7.14 4.45 1.46
C LEU A 48 7.66 4.25 2.89
N ALA A 49 7.60 3.03 3.42
CA ALA A 49 8.11 2.74 4.76
C ALA A 49 9.62 2.98 4.89
N ARG A 50 10.40 2.59 3.88
CA ARG A 50 11.85 2.86 3.84
C ARG A 50 12.14 4.34 3.77
N GLU A 51 11.40 5.08 2.96
CA GLU A 51 11.56 6.54 2.82
C GLU A 51 11.27 7.25 4.15
N LEU A 52 10.15 6.93 4.80
CA LEU A 52 9.75 7.53 6.08
C LEU A 52 10.71 7.14 7.22
N ALA A 53 11.12 5.86 7.29
CA ALA A 53 12.05 5.38 8.31
C ALA A 53 13.47 5.96 8.13
N ALA A 54 13.89 6.27 6.91
CA ALA A 54 15.15 6.97 6.63
C ALA A 54 15.15 8.40 7.19
N GLY A 55 13.97 9.00 7.40
CA GLY A 55 13.78 10.26 8.12
C GLY A 55 13.94 10.14 9.65
N GLY A 56 14.19 8.94 10.19
CA GLY A 56 14.39 8.69 11.63
C GLY A 56 13.11 8.43 12.43
N GLU A 57 11.95 8.51 11.78
CA GLU A 57 10.64 8.26 12.38
C GLU A 57 10.33 6.76 12.45
N ALA A 58 9.51 6.34 13.43
CA ALA A 58 9.10 4.95 13.53
C ALA A 58 7.88 4.65 12.64
N VAL A 59 8.01 3.62 11.82
CA VAL A 59 7.03 3.18 10.83
C VAL A 59 6.65 1.73 11.09
N ILE A 60 5.34 1.49 11.17
CA ILE A 60 4.77 0.15 11.18
C ILE A 60 4.22 -0.17 9.80
N THR A 61 4.52 -1.37 9.31
CA THR A 61 3.83 -1.95 8.15
C THR A 61 3.10 -3.22 8.56
N THR A 62 1.89 -3.40 8.04
CA THR A 62 1.11 -4.63 8.28
C THR A 62 0.10 -4.87 7.15
N THR A 63 -0.70 -5.91 7.30
CA THR A 63 -1.90 -6.17 6.49
C THR A 63 -3.04 -6.53 7.41
N THR A 64 -4.28 -6.29 6.98
CA THR A 64 -5.50 -6.83 7.63
C THR A 64 -5.99 -8.12 6.97
N THR A 65 -5.28 -8.59 5.93
CA THR A 65 -5.65 -9.80 5.18
C THR A 65 -4.49 -10.78 5.10
N ARG A 66 -3.91 -10.97 3.91
CA ARG A 66 -2.75 -11.82 3.67
C ARG A 66 -1.80 -11.11 2.75
N ILE A 67 -0.53 -11.23 3.07
CA ILE A 67 0.54 -10.59 2.32
C ILE A 67 1.69 -11.58 2.18
N PHE A 68 2.54 -11.44 1.16
CA PHE A 68 3.65 -12.38 0.98
C PHE A 68 4.64 -12.33 2.15
N ASP A 69 5.40 -13.38 2.38
CA ASP A 69 6.52 -13.29 3.32
C ASP A 69 7.73 -12.70 2.56
N TRP A 70 7.75 -11.38 2.36
CA TRP A 70 8.91 -10.70 1.82
C TRP A 70 9.87 -10.43 2.98
N GLN A 71 10.94 -11.21 3.10
CA GLN A 71 12.01 -10.89 4.04
C GLN A 71 12.79 -9.70 3.47
N ALA A 72 12.37 -8.47 3.79
CA ALA A 72 13.08 -7.27 3.37
C ALA A 72 14.33 -7.07 4.24
N PRO A 73 15.52 -6.89 3.64
CA PRO A 73 16.71 -6.52 4.38
C PRO A 73 16.48 -5.21 5.15
N GLY A 74 16.87 -5.17 6.43
CA GLY A 74 16.78 -3.98 7.29
C GLY A 74 15.43 -3.75 7.97
N THR A 75 14.44 -4.62 7.77
CA THR A 75 13.14 -4.55 8.46
C THR A 75 13.06 -5.60 9.56
N SER A 76 12.62 -5.22 10.78
CA SER A 76 12.31 -6.20 11.82
C SER A 76 10.91 -6.76 11.58
N LEU A 77 10.76 -8.09 11.62
CA LEU A 77 9.47 -8.76 11.42
C LEU A 77 9.05 -9.45 12.72
N ILE A 78 7.93 -8.99 13.28
CA ILE A 78 7.29 -9.63 14.42
C ILE A 78 6.10 -10.43 13.90
N VAL A 79 6.16 -11.74 14.12
CA VAL A 79 5.00 -12.63 13.95
C VAL A 79 4.62 -13.14 15.32
N GLU A 80 3.37 -12.88 15.72
CA GLU A 80 2.84 -13.22 17.03
C GLU A 80 1.30 -13.22 16.98
N GLN A 81 0.65 -14.30 17.42
CA GLN A 81 -0.83 -14.36 17.40
C GLN A 81 -1.44 -13.69 18.65
N ASP A 82 -0.69 -13.66 19.74
CA ASP A 82 -1.11 -13.05 21.01
C ASP A 82 -0.84 -11.54 20.98
N GLU A 83 -1.90 -10.73 21.00
CA GLU A 83 -1.79 -9.27 20.87
C GLU A 83 -0.92 -8.64 21.97
N GLU A 84 -0.99 -9.13 23.21
CA GLU A 84 -0.23 -8.57 24.33
C GLU A 84 1.26 -8.91 24.21
N LYS A 85 1.58 -10.12 23.76
CA LYS A 85 2.97 -10.49 23.43
C LYS A 85 3.47 -9.68 22.23
N MET A 86 2.64 -9.43 21.23
CA MET A 86 3.02 -8.60 20.08
C MET A 86 3.38 -7.18 20.54
N MET A 87 2.53 -6.56 21.36
CA MET A 87 2.76 -5.22 21.91
C MET A 87 4.02 -5.15 22.77
N SER A 88 4.26 -6.19 23.58
CA SER A 88 5.47 -6.30 24.40
C SER A 88 6.74 -6.36 23.54
N ARG A 89 6.72 -7.18 22.47
CA ARG A 89 7.85 -7.31 21.52
C ARG A 89 8.04 -6.04 20.70
N LEU A 90 6.95 -5.43 20.23
CA LEU A 90 6.97 -4.17 19.50
C LEU A 90 7.68 -3.08 20.31
N SER A 91 7.34 -2.95 21.60
CA SER A 91 7.95 -1.97 22.50
C SER A 91 9.47 -2.16 22.68
N LEU A 92 9.97 -3.39 22.57
CA LEU A 92 11.40 -3.70 22.62
C LEU A 92 12.08 -3.36 21.29
N GLU A 93 11.47 -3.77 20.18
CA GLU A 93 12.00 -3.62 18.83
C GLU A 93 12.05 -2.15 18.37
N LEU A 94 11.10 -1.32 18.81
CA LEU A 94 11.08 0.13 18.52
C LEU A 94 12.32 0.87 19.02
N ARG A 95 13.06 0.31 19.98
CA ARG A 95 14.34 0.89 20.46
C ARG A 95 15.49 0.69 19.49
N ARG A 96 15.37 -0.31 18.61
CA ARG A 96 16.45 -0.80 17.73
C ARG A 96 16.15 -0.55 16.25
N HIS A 97 14.86 -0.52 15.90
CA HIS A 97 14.40 -0.47 14.53
C HIS A 97 13.42 0.68 14.33
N ARG A 98 13.56 1.36 13.18
CA ARG A 98 12.63 2.40 12.73
C ARG A 98 11.56 1.88 11.79
N HIS A 99 11.76 0.69 11.21
CA HIS A 99 10.75 0.02 10.40
C HIS A 99 10.52 -1.38 10.94
N ILE A 100 9.29 -1.64 11.40
CA ILE A 100 8.85 -2.92 11.92
C ILE A 100 7.63 -3.39 11.13
N THR A 101 7.66 -4.63 10.67
CA THR A 101 6.51 -5.30 10.06
C THR A 101 5.83 -6.20 11.09
N LEU A 102 4.50 -6.11 11.18
CA LEU A 102 3.69 -6.90 12.10
C LEU A 102 2.76 -7.84 11.34
N ALA A 103 2.66 -9.08 11.81
CA ALA A 103 1.75 -10.10 11.32
C ALA A 103 1.29 -11.02 12.46
N GLY A 104 0.08 -11.56 12.37
CA GLY A 104 -0.44 -12.51 13.35
C GLY A 104 0.21 -13.89 13.22
N GLU A 105 0.32 -14.39 11.99
CA GLU A 105 0.74 -15.78 11.75
C GLU A 105 1.54 -15.92 10.44
N ARG A 106 2.47 -16.89 10.41
CA ARG A 106 3.08 -17.35 9.14
C ARG A 106 2.28 -18.51 8.56
N LEU A 107 1.72 -18.29 7.38
CA LEU A 107 1.06 -19.31 6.56
C LEU A 107 2.11 -19.97 5.66
N SER A 108 2.91 -20.87 6.26
CA SER A 108 4.10 -21.47 5.64
C SER A 108 3.81 -22.25 4.35
N SER A 109 2.66 -22.90 4.23
CA SER A 109 2.21 -23.60 3.02
C SER A 109 1.96 -22.67 1.82
N GLU A 110 1.70 -21.39 2.06
CA GLU A 110 1.40 -20.40 1.03
C GLU A 110 2.53 -19.38 0.81
N GLY A 111 3.57 -19.38 1.66
CA GLY A 111 4.60 -18.34 1.68
C GLY A 111 4.01 -16.96 2.00
N LYS A 112 3.02 -16.90 2.88
CA LYS A 112 2.29 -15.68 3.25
C LYS A 112 2.29 -15.44 4.75
N LEU A 113 1.98 -14.21 5.13
CA LEU A 113 1.68 -13.79 6.49
C LEU A 113 0.19 -13.48 6.59
N ALA A 114 -0.45 -13.96 7.65
CA ALA A 114 -1.77 -13.49 8.04
C ALA A 114 -1.62 -12.15 8.77
N GLY A 115 -2.50 -11.21 8.44
CA GLY A 115 -2.54 -9.88 9.01
C GLY A 115 -2.86 -9.84 10.50
N ILE A 116 -2.94 -8.61 11.01
CA ILE A 116 -3.47 -8.33 12.34
C ILE A 116 -4.91 -7.76 12.23
N SER A 117 -5.64 -7.79 13.34
CA SER A 117 -6.99 -7.23 13.42
C SER A 117 -6.98 -5.71 13.21
N PRO A 118 -8.02 -5.12 12.58
CA PRO A 118 -8.18 -3.66 12.51
C PRO A 118 -8.14 -2.99 13.88
N GLU A 119 -8.67 -3.63 14.91
CA GLU A 119 -8.67 -3.15 16.29
C GLU A 119 -7.25 -3.06 16.84
N LEU A 120 -6.38 -4.05 16.55
CA LEU A 120 -4.98 -3.98 16.93
C LEU A 120 -4.24 -2.88 16.17
N VAL A 121 -4.58 -2.62 14.89
CA VAL A 121 -4.05 -1.47 14.15
C VAL A 121 -4.37 -0.15 14.86
N VAL A 122 -5.62 0.02 15.34
CA VAL A 122 -6.03 1.21 16.10
C VAL A 122 -5.15 1.37 17.34
N ARG A 123 -4.99 0.30 18.13
CA ARG A 123 -4.16 0.31 19.36
C ARG A 123 -2.71 0.69 19.07
N ILE A 124 -2.12 0.13 18.01
CA ILE A 124 -0.72 0.35 17.64
C ILE A 124 -0.50 1.78 17.13
N ALA A 125 -1.37 2.27 16.25
CA ALA A 125 -1.27 3.62 15.73
C ALA A 125 -1.46 4.70 16.82
N GLY A 126 -2.14 4.36 17.92
CA GLY A 126 -2.29 5.24 19.08
C GLY A 126 -1.05 5.38 19.98
N LEU A 127 0.04 4.64 19.71
CA LEU A 127 1.28 4.79 20.47
C LEU A 127 2.08 6.01 20.00
N ASP A 128 2.41 6.93 20.92
CA ASP A 128 3.14 8.18 20.62
C ASP A 128 4.47 8.00 19.86
N GLN A 129 5.11 6.85 20.09
CA GLN A 129 6.39 6.47 19.47
C GLN A 129 6.25 6.17 17.98
N ILE A 130 5.05 5.82 17.51
CA ILE A 130 4.78 5.44 16.13
C ILE A 130 4.32 6.68 15.36
N ALA A 131 5.08 7.02 14.33
CA ALA A 131 4.80 8.18 13.50
C ALA A 131 3.91 7.83 12.30
N TYR A 132 3.99 6.59 11.80
CA TYR A 132 3.25 6.16 10.62
C TYR A 132 2.87 4.69 10.74
N THR A 133 1.64 4.37 10.33
CA THR A 133 1.18 2.98 10.18
C THR A 133 0.68 2.78 8.76
N ILE A 134 1.27 1.85 8.01
CA ILE A 134 0.90 1.57 6.62
C ILE A 134 0.33 0.15 6.54
N ILE A 135 -0.87 0.02 5.99
CA ILE A 135 -1.66 -1.21 5.98
C ILE A 135 -1.96 -1.61 4.53
N GLU A 136 -1.67 -2.85 4.16
CA GLU A 136 -2.30 -3.46 2.98
C GLU A 136 -3.67 -4.04 3.37
N ALA A 137 -4.74 -3.38 2.93
CA ALA A 137 -6.09 -3.64 3.43
C ALA A 137 -6.89 -4.67 2.60
N ASP A 138 -6.32 -5.17 1.50
CA ASP A 138 -6.95 -6.20 0.67
C ASP A 138 -5.96 -7.04 -0.16
N GLY A 139 -6.40 -8.25 -0.51
CA GLY A 139 -5.67 -9.15 -1.40
C GLY A 139 -6.12 -9.00 -2.86
N ALA A 140 -5.18 -9.12 -3.80
CA ALA A 140 -5.48 -9.11 -5.24
C ALA A 140 -5.03 -10.39 -5.98
N ALA A 141 -4.59 -11.42 -5.24
CA ALA A 141 -4.04 -12.67 -5.81
C ALA A 141 -2.95 -12.44 -6.88
N ARG A 142 -2.10 -11.41 -6.67
CA ARG A 142 -1.06 -10.95 -7.62
C ARG A 142 -1.57 -10.46 -8.99
N LYS A 143 -2.87 -10.20 -9.13
CA LYS A 143 -3.43 -9.57 -10.33
C LYS A 143 -3.18 -8.06 -10.31
N PRO A 144 -3.04 -7.41 -11.48
CA PRO A 144 -2.84 -5.97 -11.58
C PRO A 144 -4.13 -5.16 -11.35
N LEU A 145 -5.31 -5.76 -11.51
CA LEU A 145 -6.61 -5.15 -11.21
C LEU A 145 -7.47 -6.09 -10.35
N LYS A 146 -8.31 -5.51 -9.50
CA LYS A 146 -9.40 -6.22 -8.83
C LYS A 146 -10.63 -5.34 -8.64
N ALA A 147 -11.75 -5.98 -8.32
CA ALA A 147 -12.84 -5.32 -7.61
C ALA A 147 -13.00 -5.86 -6.18
N PRO A 148 -13.32 -4.99 -5.21
CA PRO A 148 -13.67 -5.44 -3.85
C PRO A 148 -14.95 -6.30 -3.87
N ASN A 149 -15.04 -7.25 -2.94
CA ASN A 149 -16.27 -7.99 -2.67
C ASN A 149 -17.02 -7.31 -1.50
N ALA A 150 -18.05 -7.97 -0.95
CA ALA A 150 -18.84 -7.42 0.16
C ALA A 150 -18.08 -7.25 1.49
N THR A 151 -16.92 -7.87 1.65
CA THR A 151 -16.12 -7.87 2.89
C THR A 151 -14.77 -7.18 2.71
N GLU A 152 -14.50 -6.58 1.55
CA GLU A 152 -13.26 -5.89 1.24
C GLU A 152 -13.52 -4.45 0.77
N PRO A 153 -12.56 -3.54 0.93
CA PRO A 153 -11.31 -3.71 1.69
C PRO A 153 -11.56 -3.71 3.21
N VAL A 154 -10.68 -4.34 3.97
CA VAL A 154 -10.72 -4.33 5.44
C VAL A 154 -9.88 -3.15 5.94
N VAL A 155 -10.48 -1.97 5.95
CA VAL A 155 -9.83 -0.70 6.32
C VAL A 155 -10.07 -0.40 7.80
N PRO A 156 -9.01 -0.19 8.61
CA PRO A 156 -9.16 0.24 10.01
C PRO A 156 -9.88 1.58 10.13
N GLU A 157 -10.72 1.73 11.16
CA GLU A 157 -11.55 2.93 11.37
C GLU A 157 -10.73 4.22 11.55
N ASN A 158 -9.51 4.11 12.05
CA ASN A 158 -8.61 5.24 12.27
C ASN A 158 -7.73 5.55 11.04
N THR A 159 -8.00 4.96 9.89
CA THR A 159 -7.32 5.29 8.63
C THR A 159 -7.53 6.76 8.30
N THR A 160 -6.45 7.50 8.14
CA THR A 160 -6.45 8.93 7.80
C THR A 160 -6.20 9.18 6.31
N LEU A 161 -5.56 8.23 5.62
CA LEU A 161 -5.32 8.27 4.18
C LEU A 161 -5.57 6.90 3.53
N VAL A 162 -6.40 6.88 2.49
CA VAL A 162 -6.58 5.70 1.62
C VAL A 162 -5.88 5.96 0.29
N ILE A 163 -5.03 5.02 -0.12
CA ILE A 163 -4.34 5.06 -1.42
C ILE A 163 -4.82 3.87 -2.27
N PRO A 164 -5.72 4.12 -3.24
CA PRO A 164 -6.08 3.11 -4.24
C PRO A 164 -4.92 2.88 -5.19
N VAL A 165 -4.57 1.61 -5.39
CA VAL A 165 -3.52 1.19 -6.30
C VAL A 165 -4.13 0.35 -7.41
N VAL A 166 -3.76 0.67 -8.65
CA VAL A 166 -4.08 -0.11 -9.84
C VAL A 166 -2.78 -0.33 -10.61
N GLY A 167 -2.49 -1.58 -10.94
CA GLY A 167 -1.31 -1.92 -11.73
C GLY A 167 -1.51 -1.50 -13.18
N ILE A 168 -0.57 -0.71 -13.71
CA ILE A 168 -0.59 -0.25 -15.11
C ILE A 168 -0.66 -1.40 -16.12
N TYR A 169 -0.15 -2.58 -15.76
CA TYR A 169 -0.22 -3.79 -16.58
C TYR A 169 -1.65 -4.31 -16.82
N ALA A 170 -2.64 -3.79 -16.10
CA ALA A 170 -4.03 -4.08 -16.37
C ALA A 170 -4.55 -3.36 -17.64
N LEU A 171 -3.91 -2.25 -18.03
CA LEU A 171 -4.30 -1.48 -19.20
C LEU A 171 -4.20 -2.33 -20.47
N GLY A 172 -5.25 -2.32 -21.28
CA GLY A 172 -5.37 -3.12 -22.50
C GLY A 172 -5.56 -4.61 -22.28
N LYS A 173 -5.69 -5.08 -21.02
CA LYS A 173 -5.99 -6.49 -20.73
C LYS A 173 -7.49 -6.77 -20.73
N GLU A 174 -7.83 -7.97 -21.19
CA GLU A 174 -9.20 -8.48 -21.14
C GLU A 174 -9.66 -8.73 -19.70
N LEU A 175 -10.95 -8.57 -19.46
CA LEU A 175 -11.59 -8.88 -18.18
C LEU A 175 -11.78 -10.40 -18.02
N THR A 176 -10.70 -11.10 -17.68
CA THR A 176 -10.66 -12.54 -17.42
C THR A 176 -10.03 -12.82 -16.07
N GLU A 177 -10.28 -14.01 -15.49
CA GLU A 177 -9.68 -14.46 -14.22
C GLU A 177 -8.14 -14.54 -14.30
N GLU A 178 -7.59 -14.63 -15.51
CA GLU A 178 -6.15 -14.56 -15.73
C GLU A 178 -5.59 -13.15 -15.46
N ASN A 179 -6.32 -12.09 -15.81
CA ASN A 179 -5.82 -10.72 -15.77
C ASN A 179 -6.38 -9.90 -14.61
N VAL A 180 -7.55 -10.25 -14.12
CA VAL A 180 -8.32 -9.47 -13.15
C VAL A 180 -8.81 -10.37 -12.04
N PHE A 181 -8.68 -9.93 -10.80
CA PHE A 181 -9.23 -10.67 -9.66
C PHE A 181 -10.71 -10.30 -9.49
N ARG A 182 -11.60 -11.30 -9.63
CA ARG A 182 -13.07 -11.16 -9.63
C ARG A 182 -13.59 -10.31 -10.82
N PRO A 183 -13.31 -10.71 -12.07
CA PRO A 183 -13.66 -9.95 -13.27
C PRO A 183 -15.18 -9.71 -13.43
N GLU A 184 -16.04 -10.54 -12.85
CA GLU A 184 -17.50 -10.43 -12.89
C GLU A 184 -18.00 -9.25 -12.05
N ILE A 185 -17.29 -8.93 -10.97
CA ILE A 185 -17.58 -7.74 -10.17
C ILE A 185 -17.10 -6.50 -10.93
N VAL A 186 -15.90 -6.54 -11.52
CA VAL A 186 -15.40 -5.45 -12.36
C VAL A 186 -16.33 -5.18 -13.55
N SER A 187 -16.81 -6.25 -14.19
CA SER A 187 -17.76 -6.18 -15.30
C SER A 187 -19.05 -5.48 -14.90
N ARG A 188 -19.65 -5.84 -13.75
CA ARG A 188 -20.84 -5.15 -13.23
C ARG A 188 -20.60 -3.67 -12.91
N LEU A 189 -19.44 -3.34 -12.33
CA LEU A 189 -19.12 -1.96 -11.93
C LEU A 189 -18.82 -1.06 -13.13
N THR A 190 -18.21 -1.61 -14.19
CA THR A 190 -17.73 -0.84 -15.34
C THR A 190 -18.64 -0.93 -16.57
N GLY A 191 -19.55 -1.92 -16.60
CA GLY A 191 -20.37 -2.25 -17.78
C GLY A 191 -19.60 -2.98 -18.88
N LEU A 192 -18.32 -3.30 -18.69
CA LEU A 192 -17.50 -4.01 -19.66
C LEU A 192 -17.79 -5.52 -19.60
N PRO A 193 -18.05 -6.21 -20.73
CA PRO A 193 -18.29 -7.65 -20.71
C PRO A 193 -17.02 -8.43 -20.36
N THR A 194 -17.17 -9.51 -19.60
CA THR A 194 -16.08 -10.46 -19.34
C THR A 194 -15.58 -11.07 -20.67
N GLY A 195 -14.27 -11.33 -20.75
CA GLY A 195 -13.63 -11.87 -21.97
C GLY A 195 -13.62 -10.93 -23.18
N SER A 196 -13.98 -9.65 -23.02
CA SER A 196 -13.96 -8.70 -24.13
C SER A 196 -12.57 -8.10 -24.38
N ALA A 197 -12.17 -8.04 -25.66
CA ALA A 197 -10.93 -7.43 -26.15
C ALA A 197 -10.91 -5.89 -26.00
N ARG A 198 -12.04 -5.27 -25.64
CA ARG A 198 -12.09 -3.89 -25.15
C ARG A 198 -11.59 -3.90 -23.71
N GLY A 199 -10.28 -4.06 -23.56
CA GLY A 199 -9.65 -4.15 -22.26
C GLY A 199 -9.84 -2.89 -21.41
N ILE A 200 -9.27 -2.91 -20.21
CA ILE A 200 -9.27 -1.73 -19.33
C ILE A 200 -8.57 -0.59 -20.07
N THR A 201 -9.28 0.52 -20.32
CA THR A 201 -8.80 1.68 -21.08
C THR A 201 -9.01 2.95 -20.25
N THR A 202 -8.15 3.96 -20.42
CA THR A 202 -8.22 5.27 -19.75
C THR A 202 -9.16 6.22 -20.46
#